data_AF-A0A1W9S3K2-F1
#
_entry.id   AF-A0A1W9S3K2-F1
#
_cell.length_a   1.000
_cell.length_b   1.000
_cell.length_c   1.000
_cell.angle_alpha   90.00
_cell.angle_beta   90.00
_cell.angle_gamma   90.00
#
_symmetry.space_group_name_H-M   'P 1'
#
loop_
_entity.id
_entity.type
_entity.pdbx_description
1 polymer ?
#
loop_
_entity_poly.entity_id
_entity_poly.type
_entity_poly.pdbx_seq_one_letter_code
_entity_poly.pdbx_strand_id
1 'polypeptide(L)'
;MVAISPATIHNLIVSGNFIPITTHGGVNFYIGNNEFATGAFHAPPGFPASPLEVVGNVSEEIAERETGKELTPQEVSDFYFKKGLDFIKTRPINALKLTLKKLMLAINHYELSLNINLYFYRFNSILRYLPLMTYGIILPLGLVGLILGVREDRMSIMLIAYFLAGFLTLIPFIINAKYRLIFTPPLLVSAGLTLYKLSDFIRNKRYLTTCIVVSILVGLFILSNITILGLKPGINFDKCHFMVARYLFDNGNYKMAKNEAKKALRFNPDHDMAWFIYGLCKIKENKLTDAETAFRNAIASNPKNYKARYNLGVLLMQRKRYDEAEEQLIQAVTIEPSYIQAKLTLADLYLKMVNVDKAEEILLGLESKQLKRPEIRYRLGTIRFSRGDINGAIEYLNMADDYPDAHRLLSRCYLALGEIKSAIIEFEKERSRYPDNPLLGELAKEIEEAQ
;
A
#
# COMPACT_ATOMS: atom_id res chain seq x y z
N MET A 1 31.78 15.47 -9.49
CA MET A 1 32.19 14.32 -10.31
C MET A 1 33.03 13.32 -9.50
N VAL A 2 34.09 13.75 -8.80
CA VAL A 2 34.95 12.83 -8.00
C VAL A 2 34.16 11.95 -7.01
N ALA A 3 33.19 12.53 -6.29
CA ALA A 3 32.41 11.81 -5.27
C ALA A 3 31.52 10.66 -5.81
N ILE A 4 31.09 10.72 -7.07
CA ILE A 4 30.25 9.68 -7.69
C ILE A 4 31.05 8.75 -8.61
N SER A 5 32.31 9.10 -8.90
CA SER A 5 33.15 8.36 -9.83
C SER A 5 33.32 6.88 -9.50
N PRO A 6 33.41 6.42 -8.23
CA PRO A 6 33.50 4.98 -7.96
C PRO A 6 32.24 4.22 -8.39
N ALA A 7 31.06 4.79 -8.14
CA ALA A 7 29.79 4.19 -8.56
C ALA A 7 29.64 4.24 -10.09
N THR A 8 30.01 5.36 -10.73
CA THR A 8 29.99 5.49 -12.18
C THR A 8 30.93 4.50 -12.87
N ILE A 9 32.14 4.34 -12.35
CA ILE A 9 33.15 3.39 -12.87
C ILE A 9 32.65 1.96 -12.68
N HIS A 10 32.14 1.61 -11.49
CA HIS A 10 31.56 0.29 -11.25
C HIS A 10 30.43 -0.02 -12.23
N ASN A 11 29.49 0.92 -12.40
CA ASN A 11 28.38 0.74 -13.33
C ASN A 11 28.86 0.58 -14.77
N LEU A 12 29.88 1.35 -15.19
CA LEU A 12 30.46 1.24 -16.53
C LEU A 12 31.12 -0.12 -16.75
N ILE A 13 31.84 -0.64 -15.75
CA ILE A 13 32.50 -1.95 -15.82
C ILE A 13 31.46 -3.09 -15.90
N VAL A 14 30.39 -3.01 -15.11
CA VAL A 14 29.38 -4.07 -15.03
C VAL A 14 28.41 -4.05 -16.21
N SER A 15 27.95 -2.86 -16.62
CA SER A 15 26.88 -2.71 -17.61
C SER A 15 27.37 -2.37 -19.02
N GLY A 16 28.65 -2.00 -19.18
CA GLY A 16 29.18 -1.43 -20.43
C GLY A 16 28.69 -0.02 -20.76
N ASN A 17 27.81 0.56 -19.94
CA ASN A 17 27.16 1.85 -20.18
C ASN A 17 27.58 2.90 -19.13
N PHE A 18 27.67 4.16 -19.55
CA PHE A 18 27.97 5.27 -18.64
C PHE A 18 26.74 5.62 -17.78
N ILE A 19 26.66 5.06 -16.58
CA ILE A 19 25.56 5.30 -15.63
C ILE A 19 26.13 6.02 -14.40
N PRO A 20 25.89 7.34 -14.21
CA PRO A 20 26.53 8.13 -13.17
C PRO A 20 26.28 7.62 -11.75
N ILE A 21 25.04 7.23 -11.46
CA ILE A 21 24.62 6.73 -10.13
C ILE A 21 23.60 5.62 -10.31
N THR A 22 22.50 5.89 -11.01
CA THR A 22 21.43 4.91 -11.28
C THR A 22 20.80 5.16 -12.65
N THR A 23 20.12 4.16 -13.21
CA THR A 23 19.32 4.25 -14.44
C THR A 23 17.94 4.85 -14.22
N HIS A 24 17.57 5.19 -12.99
CA HIS A 24 16.24 5.73 -12.68
C HIS A 24 16.18 7.27 -12.78
N GLY A 25 17.25 7.90 -13.24
CA GLY A 25 17.32 9.36 -13.38
C GLY A 25 16.23 9.91 -14.30
N GLY A 26 16.04 9.29 -15.46
CA GLY A 26 15.02 9.71 -16.42
C GLY A 26 13.60 9.48 -15.94
N VAL A 27 13.33 8.36 -15.27
CA VAL A 27 12.02 8.06 -14.64
C VAL A 27 11.69 9.13 -13.60
N ASN A 28 12.61 9.43 -12.68
CA ASN A 28 12.41 10.47 -11.66
C ASN A 28 12.25 11.86 -12.26
N PHE A 29 12.97 12.16 -13.35
CA PHE A 29 12.82 13.40 -14.09
C PHE A 29 11.42 13.50 -14.69
N TYR A 30 10.91 12.44 -15.33
CA TYR A 30 9.56 12.42 -15.91
C TYR A 30 8.46 12.55 -14.87
N ILE A 31 8.54 11.84 -13.74
CA ILE A 31 7.59 11.97 -12.62
C ILE A 31 7.52 13.43 -12.15
N GLY A 32 8.67 14.10 -12.11
CA GLY A 32 8.75 15.51 -11.77
C GLY A 32 8.29 16.48 -12.87
N ASN A 33 8.22 16.06 -14.14
CA ASN A 33 7.98 16.94 -15.29
C ASN A 33 7.04 16.28 -16.30
N ASN A 34 5.76 16.23 -15.97
CA ASN A 34 4.70 15.78 -16.87
C ASN A 34 3.42 16.60 -16.61
N GLU A 35 2.39 16.36 -17.42
CA GLU A 35 1.11 17.10 -17.35
C GLU A 35 0.40 17.01 -15.99
N PHE A 36 0.58 15.90 -15.27
CA PHE A 36 -0.05 15.63 -13.97
C PHE A 36 0.89 15.88 -12.78
N ALA A 37 2.12 16.33 -13.04
CA ALA A 37 3.11 16.53 -12.00
C ALA A 37 2.69 17.66 -11.06
N THR A 38 2.81 17.41 -9.74
CA THR A 38 2.41 18.38 -8.71
C THR A 38 3.60 19.12 -8.09
N GLY A 39 4.82 18.68 -8.40
CA GLY A 39 6.08 19.14 -7.81
C GLY A 39 6.58 18.25 -6.65
N ALA A 40 5.68 17.50 -6.01
CA ALA A 40 6.01 16.39 -5.12
C ALA A 40 5.81 15.06 -5.86
N PHE A 41 6.15 13.94 -5.23
CA PHE A 41 5.88 12.62 -5.81
C PHE A 41 4.38 12.43 -6.01
N HIS A 42 4.00 12.19 -7.26
CA HIS A 42 2.67 11.78 -7.67
C HIS A 42 2.86 10.81 -8.83
N ALA A 43 2.36 9.58 -8.69
CA ALA A 43 2.48 8.57 -9.73
C ALA A 43 1.77 9.05 -11.00
N PRO A 44 2.43 9.07 -12.17
CA PRO A 44 1.75 9.39 -13.43
C PRO A 44 0.63 8.38 -13.72
N PRO A 45 -0.37 8.73 -14.54
CA PRO A 45 -1.40 7.77 -14.94
C PRO A 45 -0.81 6.49 -15.53
N GLY A 46 -1.32 5.33 -15.10
CA GLY A 46 -0.81 4.02 -15.49
C GLY A 46 0.35 3.48 -14.63
N PHE A 47 0.93 4.30 -13.76
CA PHE A 47 1.97 3.88 -12.82
C PHE A 47 1.38 3.43 -11.47
N PRO A 48 2.08 2.53 -10.75
CA PRO A 48 1.70 2.17 -9.39
C PRO A 48 1.82 3.37 -8.45
N ALA A 49 1.01 3.38 -7.38
CA ALA A 49 1.00 4.47 -6.42
C ALA A 49 2.27 4.52 -5.54
N SER A 50 3.00 3.41 -5.43
CA SER A 50 4.20 3.29 -4.60
C SER A 50 5.45 3.79 -5.34
N PRO A 51 6.22 4.76 -4.79
CA PRO A 51 7.48 5.20 -5.38
C PRO A 51 8.48 4.06 -5.64
N LEU A 52 8.49 3.05 -4.77
CA LEU A 52 9.37 1.89 -4.90
C LEU A 52 8.98 1.00 -6.08
N GLU A 53 7.68 0.81 -6.32
CA GLU A 53 7.19 0.01 -7.46
C GLU A 53 7.39 0.74 -8.79
N VAL A 54 7.25 2.07 -8.79
CA VAL A 54 7.50 2.90 -9.97
C VAL A 54 8.95 2.81 -10.44
N VAL A 55 9.88 2.75 -9.49
CA VAL A 55 11.33 2.68 -9.78
C VAL A 55 11.76 1.23 -10.05
N GLY A 56 10.90 0.23 -9.81
CA GLY A 56 11.13 -1.17 -10.21
C GLY A 56 10.74 -1.46 -11.66
N ASN A 57 10.53 -2.74 -11.94
CA ASN A 57 10.29 -3.29 -13.29
C ASN A 57 9.05 -2.70 -14.00
N VAL A 58 8.10 -2.10 -13.26
CA VAL A 58 6.86 -1.58 -13.86
C VAL A 58 7.13 -0.44 -14.84
N SER A 59 8.11 0.43 -14.55
CA SER A 59 8.48 1.49 -15.47
C SER A 59 9.08 0.96 -16.78
N GLU A 60 9.79 -0.17 -16.69
CA GLU A 60 10.36 -0.89 -17.82
C GLU A 60 9.24 -1.52 -18.65
N GLU A 61 8.35 -2.30 -18.03
CA GLU A 61 7.18 -2.91 -18.69
C GLU A 61 6.32 -1.88 -19.45
N ILE A 62 6.08 -0.71 -18.86
CA ILE A 62 5.32 0.38 -19.51
C ILE A 62 6.08 0.92 -20.73
N ALA A 63 7.39 1.14 -20.60
CA ALA A 63 8.20 1.68 -21.69
C ALA A 63 8.34 0.68 -22.86
N GLU A 64 8.53 -0.60 -22.56
CA GLU A 64 8.61 -1.67 -23.56
C GLU A 64 7.27 -1.85 -24.28
N ARG A 65 6.16 -1.81 -23.55
CA ARG A 65 4.82 -1.88 -24.13
C ARG A 65 4.53 -0.71 -25.07
N GLU A 66 4.97 0.50 -24.73
CA GLU A 66 4.77 1.68 -25.56
C GLU A 66 5.70 1.72 -26.78
N THR A 67 6.93 1.21 -26.65
CA THR A 67 7.90 1.19 -27.74
C THR A 67 7.81 -0.05 -28.63
N GLY A 68 7.16 -1.12 -28.16
CA GLY A 68 7.01 -2.38 -28.87
C GLY A 68 8.27 -3.23 -28.92
N LYS A 69 9.27 -2.95 -28.07
CA LYS A 69 10.55 -3.68 -28.01
C LYS A 69 11.04 -3.77 -26.57
N GLU A 70 11.84 -4.79 -26.28
CA GLU A 70 12.58 -4.87 -25.03
C GLU A 70 13.61 -3.74 -24.95
N LEU A 71 13.76 -3.14 -23.76
CA LEU A 71 14.62 -1.99 -23.53
C LEU A 71 15.61 -2.30 -22.42
N THR A 72 16.86 -1.87 -22.62
CA THR A 72 17.82 -1.86 -21.52
C THR A 72 17.40 -0.84 -20.45
N PRO A 73 17.79 -1.00 -19.18
CA PRO A 73 17.46 -0.03 -18.13
C PRO A 73 17.91 1.40 -18.44
N GLN A 74 19.01 1.56 -19.21
CA GLN A 74 19.46 2.87 -19.67
C GLN A 74 18.53 3.46 -20.74
N GLU A 75 18.10 2.67 -21.72
CA GLU A 75 17.13 3.12 -22.73
C GLU A 75 15.78 3.49 -22.10
N VAL A 76 15.36 2.77 -21.05
CA VAL A 76 14.17 3.13 -20.26
C VAL A 76 14.36 4.51 -19.61
N SER A 77 15.52 4.77 -19.00
CA SER A 77 15.87 6.10 -18.47
C SER A 77 15.73 7.18 -19.56
N ASP A 78 16.38 6.98 -20.70
CA ASP A 78 16.45 7.97 -21.77
C ASP A 78 15.07 8.22 -22.39
N PHE A 79 14.24 7.18 -22.51
CA PHE A 79 12.85 7.26 -22.94
C PHE A 79 12.04 8.20 -22.04
N TYR A 80 12.07 8.01 -20.72
CA TYR A 80 11.35 8.87 -19.79
C TYR A 80 11.95 10.27 -19.70
N PHE A 81 13.27 10.40 -19.75
CA PHE A 81 13.93 11.70 -19.78
C PHE A 81 13.46 12.53 -20.98
N LYS A 82 13.40 11.90 -22.17
CA LYS A 82 12.88 12.51 -23.39
C LYS A 82 11.42 12.91 -23.25
N LYS A 83 10.55 12.05 -22.71
CA LYS A 83 9.14 12.40 -22.42
C LYS A 83 9.02 13.64 -21.52
N GLY A 84 9.84 13.73 -20.47
CA GLY A 84 9.86 14.89 -19.59
C GLY A 84 10.32 16.17 -20.28
N LEU A 85 11.34 16.07 -21.15
CA LEU A 85 11.79 17.19 -21.97
C LEU A 85 10.74 17.63 -22.98
N ASP A 86 10.03 16.68 -23.60
CA ASP A 86 8.97 16.96 -24.56
C ASP A 86 7.81 17.70 -23.89
N PHE A 87 7.46 17.36 -22.64
CA PHE A 87 6.52 18.16 -21.84
C PHE A 87 6.98 19.61 -21.65
N ILE A 88 8.27 19.82 -21.30
CA ILE A 88 8.82 21.17 -21.10
C ILE A 88 8.79 21.98 -22.40
N LYS A 89 9.14 21.35 -23.54
CA LYS A 89 9.17 21.99 -24.86
C LYS A 89 7.76 22.32 -25.38
N THR A 90 6.83 21.38 -25.26
CA THR A 90 5.47 21.53 -25.79
C THR A 90 4.57 22.40 -24.92
N ARG A 91 4.81 22.45 -23.60
CA ARG A 91 4.01 23.22 -22.63
C ARG A 91 4.88 24.10 -21.70
N PRO A 92 5.62 25.09 -22.24
CA PRO A 92 6.62 25.85 -21.48
C PRO A 92 6.03 26.66 -20.33
N ILE A 93 4.83 27.22 -20.49
CA ILE A 93 4.14 27.98 -19.41
C ILE A 93 3.79 27.06 -18.24
N ASN A 94 3.32 25.84 -18.51
CA ASN A 94 2.98 24.88 -17.46
C ASN A 94 4.24 24.36 -16.77
N ALA A 95 5.31 24.10 -17.53
CA ALA A 95 6.60 23.74 -16.98
C ALA A 95 7.17 24.85 -16.08
N LEU A 96 7.06 26.12 -16.48
CA LEU A 96 7.48 27.26 -15.64
C LEU A 96 6.66 27.34 -14.35
N LYS A 97 5.33 27.24 -14.43
CA LYS A 97 4.46 27.19 -13.24
C LYS A 97 4.84 26.05 -12.29
N LEU A 98 5.11 24.87 -12.85
CA LEU A 98 5.54 23.70 -12.09
C LEU A 98 6.89 23.92 -11.42
N THR A 99 7.86 24.49 -12.13
CA THR A 99 9.18 24.86 -11.59
C THR A 99 9.07 25.87 -10.45
N LEU A 100 8.23 26.91 -10.59
CA LEU A 100 7.95 27.86 -9.52
C LEU A 100 7.28 27.18 -8.31
N LYS A 101 6.36 26.25 -8.56
CA LYS A 101 5.74 25.46 -7.49
C LYS A 101 6.77 24.59 -6.76
N LYS A 102 7.68 23.93 -7.49
CA LYS A 102 8.78 23.15 -6.89
C LYS A 102 9.71 24.03 -6.05
N LEU A 103 10.05 25.22 -6.54
CA LEU A 103 10.81 26.21 -5.76
C LEU A 103 10.11 26.55 -4.43
N MET A 104 8.81 26.84 -4.49
CA MET A 104 8.00 27.10 -3.29
C MET A 104 7.98 25.90 -2.34
N LEU A 105 7.83 24.68 -2.86
CA LEU A 105 7.88 23.45 -2.05
C LEU A 105 9.27 23.23 -1.43
N ALA A 106 10.34 23.55 -2.14
CA ALA A 106 11.70 23.39 -1.65
C ALA A 106 11.97 24.30 -0.44
N ILE A 107 11.46 25.53 -0.44
CA ILE A 107 11.61 26.47 0.68
C ILE A 107 10.52 26.36 1.75
N ASN A 108 9.50 25.53 1.54
CA ASN A 108 8.36 25.44 2.45
C ASN A 108 8.71 24.76 3.78
N HIS A 109 8.05 25.18 4.86
CA HIS A 109 8.13 24.54 6.16
C HIS A 109 7.74 23.06 6.13
N TYR A 110 6.75 22.69 5.33
CA TYR A 110 6.17 21.36 5.31
C TYR A 110 7.17 20.30 4.82
N GLU A 111 7.33 19.21 5.58
CA GLU A 111 8.20 18.09 5.25
C GLU A 111 7.50 17.09 4.32
N LEU A 112 7.70 17.29 3.02
CA LEU A 112 7.21 16.40 1.97
C LEU A 112 7.78 14.99 2.13
N SER A 113 6.93 14.09 2.58
CA SER A 113 7.25 12.68 2.78
C SER A 113 7.25 11.94 1.44
N LEU A 114 8.20 11.03 1.23
CA LEU A 114 8.25 10.15 0.05
C LEU A 114 7.76 8.74 0.42
N ASN A 115 8.55 8.02 1.21
CA ASN A 115 8.24 6.65 1.65
C ASN A 115 7.75 6.59 3.11
N ILE A 116 8.09 7.61 3.91
CA ILE A 116 7.87 7.64 5.36
C ILE A 116 7.19 8.96 5.72
N ASN A 117 6.06 8.90 6.42
CA ASN A 117 5.38 10.10 6.93
C ASN A 117 6.11 10.64 8.16
N LEU A 118 7.03 11.59 7.97
CA LEU A 118 7.87 12.13 9.06
C LEU A 118 7.04 12.73 10.21
N TYR A 119 5.90 13.35 9.88
CA TYR A 119 4.99 13.89 10.89
C TYR A 119 4.31 12.82 11.72
N PHE A 120 4.01 11.65 11.15
CA PHE A 120 3.48 10.51 11.89
C PHE A 120 4.49 10.01 12.93
N TYR A 121 5.76 9.86 12.53
CA TYR A 121 6.83 9.46 13.46
C TYR A 121 7.06 10.51 14.55
N ARG A 122 7.11 11.79 14.17
CA ARG A 122 7.20 12.89 15.13
C ARG A 122 6.03 12.85 16.11
N PHE A 123 4.80 12.68 15.63
CA PHE A 123 3.60 12.68 16.47
C PHE A 123 3.60 11.56 17.51
N ASN A 124 4.18 10.41 17.18
CA ASN A 124 4.26 9.23 18.05
C ASN A 124 5.61 9.10 18.80
N SER A 125 6.47 10.12 18.76
CA SER A 125 7.78 10.14 19.41
C SER A 125 7.87 11.21 20.51
N ILE A 126 8.78 11.01 21.47
CA ILE A 126 9.12 12.03 22.49
C ILE A 126 9.61 13.34 21.85
N LEU A 127 10.17 13.27 20.63
CA LEU A 127 10.60 14.42 19.86
C LEU A 127 9.47 15.43 19.57
N ARG A 128 8.19 15.02 19.67
CA ARG A 128 7.05 15.94 19.57
C ARG A 128 7.08 17.05 20.61
N TYR A 129 7.53 16.72 21.83
CA TYR A 129 7.51 17.63 22.97
C TYR A 129 8.75 18.53 23.02
N LEU A 130 9.78 18.21 22.25
CA LEU A 130 10.94 19.08 22.11
C LEU A 130 10.59 20.30 21.25
N PRO A 131 11.06 21.50 21.61
CA PRO A 131 10.88 22.72 20.82
C PRO A 131 11.81 22.73 19.60
N LEU A 132 11.76 21.67 18.79
CA LEU A 132 12.59 21.51 17.61
C LEU A 132 12.25 22.61 16.60
N MET A 133 13.28 23.40 16.26
CA MET A 133 13.19 24.39 15.19
C MET A 133 12.82 23.67 13.90
N THR A 134 11.79 24.19 13.24
CA THR A 134 11.29 23.63 12.00
C THR A 134 12.07 24.17 10.82
N TYR A 135 12.03 23.48 9.68
CA TYR A 135 12.70 23.95 8.47
C TYR A 135 12.26 25.36 8.07
N GLY A 136 10.99 25.72 8.30
CA GLY A 136 10.47 27.06 8.05
C GLY A 136 11.08 28.17 8.92
N ILE A 137 11.74 27.85 10.03
CA ILE A 137 12.50 28.80 10.89
C ILE A 137 13.99 28.77 10.53
N ILE A 138 14.54 27.56 10.38
CA ILE A 138 15.96 27.35 10.08
C ILE A 138 16.33 27.98 8.74
N LEU A 139 15.47 27.85 7.72
CA LEU A 139 15.74 28.36 6.39
C LEU A 139 15.86 29.90 6.35
N PRO A 140 14.88 30.70 6.84
CA PRO A 140 15.03 32.15 6.90
C PRO A 140 16.28 32.61 7.66
N LEU A 141 16.52 32.05 8.85
CA LEU A 141 17.69 32.40 9.67
C LEU A 141 18.99 32.02 8.95
N GLY A 142 19.05 30.84 8.34
CA GLY A 142 20.22 30.36 7.63
C GLY A 142 20.55 31.20 6.40
N LEU A 143 19.56 31.53 5.57
CA LEU A 143 19.75 32.35 4.37
C LEU A 143 20.22 33.76 4.70
N VAL A 144 19.63 34.40 5.70
CA VAL A 144 20.08 35.73 6.16
C VAL A 144 21.52 35.64 6.70
N GLY A 145 21.84 34.57 7.42
CA GLY A 145 23.18 34.37 8.00
C GLY A 145 24.25 34.22 6.93
N LEU A 146 23.95 33.44 5.89
CA LEU A 146 24.81 33.32 4.72
C LEU A 146 25.10 34.68 4.09
N ILE A 147 24.07 35.52 3.89
CA ILE A 147 24.21 36.86 3.30
C ILE A 147 25.04 37.78 4.19
N LEU A 148 24.77 37.80 5.50
CA LEU A 148 25.51 38.63 6.46
C LEU A 148 26.99 38.20 6.54
N GLY A 149 27.28 36.90 6.39
CA GLY A 149 28.63 36.34 6.44
C GLY A 149 29.47 36.56 5.17
N VAL A 150 28.87 36.96 4.04
CA VAL A 150 29.59 37.13 2.75
C VAL A 150 30.78 38.07 2.85
N ARG A 151 30.65 39.14 3.64
CA ARG A 151 31.71 40.15 3.78
C ARG A 151 32.81 39.76 4.76
N GLU A 152 32.63 38.67 5.49
CA GLU A 152 33.51 38.30 6.61
C GLU A 152 34.32 37.04 6.32
N ASP A 153 33.75 36.07 5.61
CA ASP A 153 34.44 34.81 5.31
C ASP A 153 34.10 34.26 3.92
N ARG A 154 35.12 33.77 3.22
CA ARG A 154 35.01 33.04 1.95
C ARG A 154 34.15 31.78 2.10
N MET A 155 34.10 31.18 3.30
CA MET A 155 33.23 30.03 3.57
C MET A 155 31.75 30.34 3.29
N SER A 156 31.28 31.55 3.63
CA SER A 156 29.89 31.95 3.37
C SER A 156 29.57 31.99 1.88
N ILE A 157 30.50 32.45 1.05
CA ILE A 157 30.37 32.45 -0.41
C ILE A 157 30.32 31.02 -0.95
N MET A 158 31.19 30.13 -0.43
CA MET A 158 31.18 28.71 -0.81
C MET A 158 29.87 28.02 -0.42
N LEU A 159 29.30 28.34 0.75
CA LEU A 159 28.02 27.80 1.20
C LEU A 159 26.84 28.32 0.39
N ILE A 160 26.86 29.59 -0.04
CA ILE A 160 25.86 30.13 -0.98
C ILE A 160 25.97 29.41 -2.33
N ALA A 161 27.19 29.26 -2.87
CA ALA A 161 27.40 28.54 -4.13
C ALA A 161 26.94 27.07 -4.03
N TYR A 162 27.21 26.42 -2.90
CA TYR A 162 26.71 25.08 -2.58
C TYR A 162 25.17 25.02 -2.57
N PHE A 163 24.52 25.98 -1.90
CA PHE A 163 23.06 26.03 -1.83
C PHE A 163 22.43 26.25 -3.21
N LEU A 164 22.97 27.18 -4.00
CA LEU A 164 22.52 27.45 -5.37
C LEU A 164 22.71 26.23 -6.28
N ALA A 165 23.89 25.60 -6.23
CA ALA A 165 24.17 24.39 -7.01
C ALA A 165 23.23 23.25 -6.62
N GLY A 166 22.99 23.04 -5.33
CA GLY A 166 22.08 22.00 -4.86
C GLY A 166 20.61 22.27 -5.20
N PHE A 167 20.16 23.53 -5.20
CA PHE A 167 18.82 23.86 -5.68
C PHE A 167 18.70 23.63 -7.19
N LEU A 168 19.72 24.03 -7.96
CA LEU A 168 19.75 23.83 -9.41
C LEU A 168 19.67 22.34 -9.79
N THR A 169 20.25 21.44 -8.98
CA THR A 169 20.17 19.99 -9.21
C THR A 169 18.86 19.38 -8.70
N LEU A 170 18.22 19.97 -7.68
CA LEU A 170 17.00 19.45 -7.05
C LEU A 170 15.73 19.85 -7.81
N ILE A 171 15.63 21.10 -8.28
CA ILE A 171 14.44 21.66 -8.94
C ILE A 171 14.00 20.88 -10.19
N PRO A 172 14.90 20.32 -11.02
CA PRO A 172 14.49 19.49 -12.16
C PRO A 172 13.70 18.25 -11.74
N PHE A 173 13.83 17.75 -10.52
CA PHE A 173 13.19 16.51 -10.07
C PHE A 173 11.99 16.78 -9.13
N ILE A 174 11.48 15.72 -8.50
CA ILE A 174 10.46 15.81 -7.45
C ILE A 174 11.06 16.37 -6.14
N ILE A 175 10.28 17.18 -5.42
CA ILE A 175 10.70 17.72 -4.12
C ILE A 175 10.27 16.77 -3.00
N ASN A 176 11.19 16.44 -2.11
CA ASN A 176 10.91 15.72 -0.87
C ASN A 176 11.84 16.18 0.27
N ALA A 177 11.49 15.80 1.51
CA ALA A 177 12.23 16.17 2.70
C ALA A 177 13.67 15.61 2.73
N LYS A 178 13.89 14.41 2.17
CA LYS A 178 15.23 13.77 2.12
C LYS A 178 16.23 14.61 1.33
N TYR A 179 15.81 15.18 0.19
CA TYR A 179 16.68 16.01 -0.64
C TYR A 179 17.00 17.36 0.01
N ARG A 180 16.11 17.88 0.86
CA ARG A 180 16.37 19.12 1.60
C ARG A 180 17.27 18.94 2.81
N LEU A 181 17.32 17.73 3.37
CA LEU A 181 18.14 17.41 4.55
C LEU A 181 19.63 17.74 4.33
N ILE A 182 20.09 17.63 3.08
CA ILE A 182 21.46 17.95 2.67
C ILE A 182 21.82 19.42 2.97
N PHE A 183 20.84 20.34 2.90
CA PHE A 183 21.06 21.77 3.16
C PHE A 183 20.90 22.15 4.64
N THR A 184 20.29 21.30 5.46
CA THR A 184 19.92 21.65 6.83
C THR A 184 21.13 21.92 7.73
N PRO A 185 22.21 21.09 7.76
CA PRO A 185 23.34 21.35 8.65
C PRO A 185 24.06 22.68 8.36
N PRO A 186 24.40 23.05 7.10
CA PRO A 186 24.96 24.37 6.82
C PRO A 186 24.03 25.52 7.22
N LEU A 187 22.72 25.40 6.93
CA LEU A 187 21.74 26.41 7.32
C LEU A 187 21.63 26.59 8.83
N LEU A 188 21.77 25.53 9.62
CA LEU A 188 21.78 25.60 11.09
C LEU A 188 22.99 26.41 11.60
N VAL A 189 24.18 26.17 11.03
CA VAL A 189 25.38 26.94 11.39
C VAL A 189 25.18 28.42 11.04
N SER A 190 24.71 28.72 9.82
CA SER A 190 24.41 30.09 9.41
C SER A 190 23.28 30.74 10.19
N ALA A 191 22.28 29.97 10.65
CA ALA A 191 21.22 30.49 11.52
C ALA A 191 21.79 31.00 12.85
N GLY A 192 22.79 30.30 13.41
CA GLY A 192 23.54 30.78 14.57
C GLY A 192 24.23 32.12 14.32
N LEU A 193 24.82 32.31 13.13
CA LEU A 193 25.44 33.58 12.73
C LEU A 193 24.42 34.72 12.68
N THR A 194 23.22 34.48 12.17
CA THR A 194 22.13 35.49 12.18
C THR A 194 21.79 35.92 13.59
N LEU A 195 21.62 34.97 14.53
CA LEU A 195 21.30 35.28 15.92
C LEU A 195 22.42 36.06 16.60
N TYR A 196 23.68 35.68 16.35
CA TYR A 196 24.86 36.40 16.84
C TYR A 196 24.91 37.84 16.32
N LYS A 197 24.77 38.03 15.00
CA LYS A 197 24.79 39.37 14.38
C LYS A 197 23.64 40.24 14.84
N LEU A 198 22.45 39.67 15.00
CA LEU A 198 21.30 40.42 15.50
C LEU A 198 21.55 40.91 16.94
N SER A 199 22.13 40.06 17.80
CA SER A 199 22.55 40.45 19.16
C SER A 199 23.61 41.55 19.15
N ASP A 200 24.62 41.44 18.28
CA ASP A 200 25.66 42.46 18.11
C ASP A 200 25.08 43.81 17.65
N PHE A 201 24.20 43.81 16.64
CA PHE A 201 23.56 45.03 16.15
C PHE A 201 22.72 45.72 17.22
N ILE A 202 22.00 44.95 18.04
CA ILE A 202 21.21 45.48 19.16
C ILE A 202 22.12 46.08 20.22
N ARG A 203 23.20 45.38 20.62
CA ARG A 203 24.18 45.88 21.60
C ARG A 203 24.87 47.16 21.14
N ASN A 204 25.20 47.23 19.85
CA ASN A 204 25.84 48.38 19.22
C ASN A 204 24.84 49.47 18.77
N LYS A 205 23.57 49.39 19.18
CA LYS A 205 22.51 50.37 18.88
C LYS A 205 22.28 50.63 17.38
N ARG A 206 22.57 49.65 16.53
CA ARG A 206 22.36 49.72 15.06
C ARG A 206 20.90 49.40 14.70
N TYR A 207 19.96 50.18 15.24
CA TYR A 207 18.53 49.86 15.17
C TYR A 207 17.98 49.78 13.74
N LEU A 208 18.43 50.65 12.83
CA LEU A 208 17.98 50.61 11.44
C LEU A 208 18.35 49.27 10.77
N THR A 209 19.61 48.84 10.92
CA THR A 209 20.08 47.54 10.39
C THR A 209 19.29 46.39 11.02
N THR A 210 19.07 46.43 12.34
CA THR A 210 18.25 45.43 13.04
C THR A 210 16.84 45.37 12.46
N CYS A 211 16.16 46.50 12.27
CA CYS A 211 14.82 46.56 11.69
C CYS A 211 14.78 45.99 10.27
N ILE A 212 15.76 46.30 9.43
CA ILE A 212 15.85 45.76 8.07
C ILE A 212 16.00 44.24 8.10
N VAL A 213 16.95 43.72 8.90
CA VAL A 213 17.21 42.28 9.01
C VAL A 213 15.98 41.55 9.55
N VAL A 214 15.33 42.08 10.59
CA VAL A 214 14.09 41.52 11.15
C VAL A 214 12.97 41.53 10.10
N SER A 215 12.83 42.60 9.33
CA SER A 215 11.80 42.68 8.28
C SER A 215 12.01 41.63 7.19
N ILE A 216 13.26 41.42 6.76
CA ILE A 216 13.61 40.36 5.81
C ILE A 216 13.31 38.98 6.40
N LEU A 217 13.67 38.75 7.67
CA LEU A 217 13.38 37.49 8.36
C LEU A 217 11.87 37.22 8.45
N VAL A 218 11.07 38.23 8.77
CA VAL A 218 9.60 38.13 8.81
C VAL A 218 9.04 37.81 7.42
N GLY A 219 9.51 38.50 6.37
CA GLY A 219 9.09 38.23 4.99
C GLY A 219 9.42 36.80 4.54
N LEU A 220 10.65 36.34 4.81
CA LEU A 220 11.07 34.97 4.50
C LEU A 220 10.34 33.91 5.34
N PHE A 221 10.05 34.22 6.60
CA PHE A 221 9.27 33.34 7.48
C PHE A 221 7.83 33.20 6.98
N ILE A 222 7.18 34.30 6.60
CA ILE A 222 5.85 34.24 5.98
C ILE A 222 5.94 33.40 4.70
N LEU A 223 6.89 33.70 3.81
CA LEU A 223 7.04 32.98 2.54
C LEU A 223 7.24 31.48 2.72
N SER A 224 8.08 31.05 3.66
CA SER A 224 8.35 29.64 3.94
C SER A 224 7.18 28.94 4.65
N ASN A 225 6.31 29.67 5.35
CA ASN A 225 5.16 29.12 6.08
C ASN A 225 3.81 29.33 5.39
N ILE A 226 3.77 29.92 4.18
CA ILE A 226 2.56 29.95 3.36
C ILE A 226 2.10 28.51 3.12
N THR A 227 0.82 28.25 3.39
CA THR A 227 0.21 26.95 3.12
C THR A 227 0.09 26.78 1.61
N ILE A 228 0.96 25.96 1.03
CA ILE A 228 0.85 25.57 -0.38
C ILE A 228 -0.32 24.58 -0.48
N LEU A 229 -1.26 24.89 -1.38
CA LEU A 229 -2.54 24.19 -1.60
C LEU A 229 -2.50 22.70 -1.23
N GLY A 230 -3.17 22.36 -0.12
CA GLY A 230 -3.45 20.98 0.28
C GLY A 230 -2.32 20.26 1.01
N LEU A 231 -1.21 20.88 1.39
CA LEU A 231 -0.15 20.25 2.19
C LEU A 231 -0.24 20.68 3.66
N LYS A 232 -0.71 19.77 4.53
CA LYS A 232 -0.86 19.98 5.98
C LYS A 232 -0.29 18.79 6.77
N PRO A 233 0.29 19.02 7.97
CA PRO A 233 0.62 17.93 8.88
C PRO A 233 -0.63 17.13 9.22
N GLY A 234 -0.55 15.79 9.18
CA GLY A 234 -1.70 14.90 9.39
C GLY A 234 -2.28 14.27 8.12
N ILE A 235 -1.93 14.76 6.93
CA ILE A 235 -2.34 14.14 5.67
C ILE A 235 -1.81 12.71 5.59
N ASN A 236 -2.67 11.79 5.17
CA ASN A 236 -2.41 10.34 5.10
C ASN A 236 -2.12 9.66 6.46
N PHE A 237 -2.42 10.28 7.61
CA PHE A 237 -2.28 9.60 8.91
C PHE A 237 -3.23 8.42 9.03
N ASP A 238 -4.40 8.51 8.40
CA ASP A 238 -5.33 7.41 8.23
C ASP A 238 -4.65 6.19 7.57
N LYS A 239 -3.94 6.41 6.45
CA LYS A 239 -3.20 5.35 5.76
C LYS A 239 -2.07 4.77 6.62
N CYS A 240 -1.32 5.62 7.33
CA CYS A 240 -0.25 5.17 8.22
C CYS A 240 -0.78 4.30 9.36
N HIS A 241 -1.81 4.77 10.06
CA HIS A 241 -2.45 4.01 11.13
C HIS A 241 -3.09 2.71 10.59
N PHE A 242 -3.70 2.73 9.40
CA PHE A 242 -4.19 1.52 8.74
C PHE A 242 -3.07 0.51 8.45
N MET A 243 -1.94 0.95 7.90
CA MET A 243 -0.80 0.07 7.60
C MET A 243 -0.27 -0.60 8.88
N VAL A 244 -0.14 0.17 9.97
CA VAL A 244 0.25 -0.37 11.28
C VAL A 244 -0.82 -1.34 11.80
N ALA A 245 -2.10 -1.02 11.67
CA ALA A 245 -3.20 -1.89 12.09
C ALA A 245 -3.18 -3.23 11.34
N ARG A 246 -2.96 -3.20 10.03
CA ARG A 246 -2.84 -4.40 9.20
C ARG A 246 -1.66 -5.27 9.64
N TYR A 247 -0.48 -4.67 9.79
CA TYR A 247 0.70 -5.40 10.26
C TYR A 247 0.48 -6.04 11.63
N LEU A 248 -0.15 -5.34 12.56
CA LEU A 248 -0.47 -5.88 13.89
C LEU A 248 -1.49 -7.01 13.82
N PHE A 249 -2.47 -6.91 12.92
CA PHE A 249 -3.48 -7.95 12.72
C PHE A 249 -2.84 -9.23 12.18
N ASP A 250 -1.98 -9.10 11.15
CA ASP A 250 -1.31 -10.23 10.51
C ASP A 250 -0.36 -10.95 11.49
N ASN A 251 0.21 -10.23 12.47
CA ASN A 251 1.00 -10.80 13.57
C ASN A 251 0.18 -11.27 14.79
N GLY A 252 -1.16 -11.33 14.67
CA GLY A 252 -2.04 -11.83 15.73
C GLY A 252 -2.30 -10.86 16.89
N ASN A 253 -1.76 -9.64 16.85
CA ASN A 253 -1.96 -8.63 17.90
C ASN A 253 -3.25 -7.82 17.67
N TYR A 254 -4.39 -8.51 17.76
CA TYR A 254 -5.70 -7.97 17.41
C TYR A 254 -6.13 -6.75 18.25
N LYS A 255 -5.73 -6.69 19.53
CA LYS A 255 -6.08 -5.58 20.43
C LYS A 255 -5.41 -4.28 19.97
N MET A 256 -4.12 -4.33 19.64
CA MET A 256 -3.38 -3.16 19.14
C MET A 256 -3.83 -2.81 17.71
N ALA A 257 -4.03 -3.82 16.85
CA ALA A 257 -4.55 -3.64 15.50
C ALA A 257 -5.87 -2.85 15.49
N LYS A 258 -6.82 -3.24 16.35
CA LYS A 258 -8.10 -2.55 16.52
C LYS A 258 -7.92 -1.08 16.93
N ASN A 259 -6.98 -0.79 17.82
CA ASN A 259 -6.74 0.57 18.29
C ASN A 259 -6.16 1.45 17.18
N GLU A 260 -5.21 0.92 16.40
CA GLU A 260 -4.65 1.62 15.25
C GLU A 260 -5.69 1.81 14.14
N ALA A 261 -6.54 0.82 13.86
CA ALA A 261 -7.66 0.97 12.94
C ALA A 261 -8.63 2.08 13.40
N LYS A 262 -8.95 2.17 14.69
CA LYS A 262 -9.74 3.28 15.24
C LYS A 262 -9.06 4.63 15.07
N LYS A 263 -7.74 4.72 15.25
CA LYS A 263 -6.99 5.96 15.00
C LYS A 263 -7.06 6.34 13.52
N ALA A 264 -6.93 5.38 12.60
CA ALA A 264 -7.10 5.63 11.18
C ALA A 264 -8.48 6.23 10.86
N LEU A 265 -9.54 5.64 11.42
CA LEU A 265 -10.91 6.11 11.27
C LEU A 265 -11.19 7.47 11.92
N ARG A 266 -10.41 7.89 12.92
CA ARG A 266 -10.48 9.27 13.45
C ARG A 266 -9.95 10.30 12.48
N PHE A 267 -8.92 9.95 11.69
CA PHE A 267 -8.36 10.85 10.67
C PHE A 267 -9.18 10.83 9.38
N ASN A 268 -9.74 9.67 9.02
CA ASN A 268 -10.59 9.50 7.85
C ASN A 268 -11.72 8.50 8.15
N PRO A 269 -12.92 8.98 8.50
CA PRO A 269 -14.08 8.12 8.77
C PRO A 269 -14.52 7.26 7.59
N ASP A 270 -14.17 7.66 6.36
CA ASP A 270 -14.52 6.95 5.12
C ASP A 270 -13.40 6.02 4.64
N HIS A 271 -12.43 5.68 5.50
CA HIS A 271 -11.38 4.73 5.14
C HIS A 271 -11.91 3.29 5.19
N ASP A 272 -12.35 2.80 4.05
CA ASP A 272 -12.92 1.46 3.86
C ASP A 272 -12.05 0.31 4.40
N MET A 273 -10.76 0.29 4.08
CA MET A 273 -9.84 -0.75 4.55
C MET A 273 -9.56 -0.67 6.05
N ALA A 274 -9.64 0.51 6.67
CA ALA A 274 -9.56 0.64 8.13
C ALA A 274 -10.80 0.08 8.82
N TRP A 275 -12.00 0.35 8.28
CA TRP A 275 -13.24 -0.30 8.70
C TRP A 275 -13.18 -1.83 8.54
N PHE A 276 -12.65 -2.30 7.42
CA PHE A 276 -12.46 -3.73 7.16
C PHE A 276 -11.56 -4.40 8.23
N ILE A 277 -10.37 -3.86 8.49
CA ILE A 277 -9.47 -4.38 9.53
C ILE A 277 -10.13 -4.31 10.92
N TYR A 278 -10.85 -3.22 11.22
CA TYR A 278 -11.61 -3.10 12.46
C TYR A 278 -12.66 -4.21 12.59
N GLY A 279 -13.39 -4.52 11.51
CA GLY A 279 -14.34 -5.63 11.46
C GLY A 279 -13.69 -7.00 11.68
N LEU A 280 -12.55 -7.26 11.04
CA LEU A 280 -11.78 -8.49 11.28
C LEU A 280 -11.32 -8.63 12.74
N CYS A 281 -10.86 -7.54 13.36
CA CYS A 281 -10.51 -7.52 14.78
C CYS A 281 -11.72 -7.87 15.66
N LYS A 282 -12.92 -7.40 15.28
CA LYS A 282 -14.17 -7.69 16.02
C LYS A 282 -14.60 -9.15 15.91
N ILE A 283 -14.38 -9.79 14.76
CA ILE A 283 -14.55 -11.25 14.61
C ILE A 283 -13.65 -12.00 15.60
N LYS A 284 -12.37 -11.60 15.70
CA LYS A 284 -11.42 -12.22 16.65
C LYS A 284 -11.80 -12.01 18.12
N GLU A 285 -12.54 -10.94 18.42
CA GLU A 285 -13.13 -10.68 19.74
C GLU A 285 -14.49 -11.37 19.96
N ASN A 286 -14.95 -12.18 19.02
CA ASN A 286 -16.29 -12.78 19.00
C ASN A 286 -17.45 -11.76 19.08
N LYS A 287 -17.20 -10.52 18.65
CA LYS A 287 -18.19 -9.42 18.61
C LYS A 287 -18.79 -9.30 17.22
N LEU A 288 -19.62 -10.28 16.87
CA LEU A 288 -20.16 -10.43 15.52
C LEU A 288 -21.03 -9.25 15.06
N THR A 289 -21.83 -8.65 15.94
CA THR A 289 -22.65 -7.47 15.60
C THR A 289 -21.79 -6.23 15.28
N ASP A 290 -20.72 -6.02 16.04
CA ASP A 290 -19.77 -4.93 15.78
C ASP A 290 -19.04 -5.15 14.46
N ALA A 291 -18.68 -6.41 14.15
CA ALA A 291 -18.02 -6.77 12.90
C ALA A 291 -18.93 -6.52 11.70
N GLU A 292 -20.21 -6.91 11.79
CA GLU A 292 -21.21 -6.65 10.74
C GLU A 292 -21.31 -5.15 10.44
N THR A 293 -21.44 -4.33 11.49
CA THR A 293 -21.51 -2.86 11.38
C THR A 293 -20.27 -2.31 10.70
N ALA A 294 -19.08 -2.80 11.09
CA ALA A 294 -17.82 -2.36 10.50
C ALA A 294 -17.71 -2.71 9.01
N PHE A 295 -18.12 -3.92 8.60
CA PHE A 295 -18.11 -4.30 7.19
C PHE A 295 -19.12 -3.49 6.37
N ARG A 296 -20.30 -3.20 6.91
CA ARG A 296 -21.28 -2.30 6.26
C ARG A 296 -20.72 -0.89 6.07
N ASN A 297 -20.02 -0.34 7.07
CA ASN A 297 -19.35 0.95 6.94
C ASN A 297 -18.22 0.92 5.89
N ALA A 298 -17.45 -0.16 5.82
CA ALA A 298 -16.44 -0.34 4.78
C ALA A 298 -17.06 -0.32 3.38
N ILE A 299 -18.19 -1.01 3.21
CA ILE A 299 -18.95 -1.06 1.94
C ILE A 299 -19.57 0.29 1.60
N ALA A 300 -20.12 1.01 2.58
CA ALA A 300 -20.65 2.35 2.37
C ALA A 300 -19.56 3.34 1.94
N SER A 301 -18.37 3.23 2.52
CA SER A 301 -17.20 4.04 2.17
C SER A 301 -16.66 3.71 0.78
N ASN A 302 -16.62 2.42 0.43
CA ASN A 302 -16.19 1.94 -0.88
C ASN A 302 -17.05 0.75 -1.33
N PRO A 303 -18.04 0.98 -2.20
CA PRO A 303 -18.92 -0.08 -2.70
C PRO A 303 -18.18 -1.18 -3.48
N LYS A 304 -16.95 -0.94 -3.93
CA LYS A 304 -16.08 -1.91 -4.62
C LYS A 304 -15.17 -2.71 -3.66
N ASN A 305 -15.34 -2.60 -2.34
CA ASN A 305 -14.56 -3.38 -1.40
C ASN A 305 -15.06 -4.83 -1.32
N TYR A 306 -14.63 -5.67 -2.27
CA TYR A 306 -15.03 -7.08 -2.35
C TYR A 306 -14.65 -7.89 -1.11
N LYS A 307 -13.55 -7.54 -0.40
CA LYS A 307 -13.11 -8.22 0.83
C LYS A 307 -14.11 -7.98 1.96
N ALA A 308 -14.59 -6.76 2.14
CA ALA A 308 -15.61 -6.43 3.13
C ALA A 308 -16.94 -7.13 2.80
N ARG A 309 -17.35 -7.15 1.52
CA ARG A 309 -18.56 -7.86 1.07
C ARG A 309 -18.48 -9.36 1.30
N TYR A 310 -17.37 -9.99 0.93
CA TYR A 310 -17.14 -11.42 1.18
C TYR A 310 -17.23 -11.75 2.68
N ASN A 311 -16.53 -10.99 3.53
CA ASN A 311 -16.56 -11.26 4.98
C ASN A 311 -17.93 -10.97 5.61
N LEU A 312 -18.65 -9.97 5.11
CA LEU A 312 -20.04 -9.73 5.49
C LEU A 312 -20.93 -10.91 5.08
N GLY A 313 -20.79 -11.41 3.85
CA GLY A 313 -21.49 -12.60 3.37
C GLY A 313 -21.26 -13.82 4.26
N VAL A 314 -20.00 -14.15 4.55
CA VAL A 314 -19.63 -15.24 5.48
C VAL A 314 -20.28 -15.06 6.85
N LEU A 315 -20.23 -13.84 7.40
CA LEU A 315 -20.83 -13.54 8.70
C LEU A 315 -22.36 -13.70 8.69
N LEU A 316 -23.02 -13.25 7.61
CA LEU A 316 -24.46 -13.40 7.43
C LEU A 316 -24.87 -14.87 7.28
N MET A 317 -24.07 -15.69 6.59
CA MET A 317 -24.27 -17.14 6.52
C MET A 317 -24.22 -17.81 7.90
N GLN A 318 -23.25 -17.44 8.74
CA GLN A 318 -23.15 -17.94 10.12
C GLN A 318 -24.37 -17.56 10.95
N ARG A 319 -24.97 -16.39 10.68
CA ARG A 319 -26.21 -15.92 11.31
C ARG A 319 -27.49 -16.42 10.61
N LYS A 320 -27.36 -17.34 9.64
CA LYS A 320 -28.47 -17.91 8.85
C LYS A 320 -29.31 -16.88 8.07
N ARG A 321 -28.74 -15.71 7.77
CA ARG A 321 -29.36 -14.65 6.94
C ARG A 321 -28.94 -14.87 5.48
N TYR A 322 -29.48 -15.93 4.87
CA TYR A 322 -28.99 -16.45 3.60
C TYR A 322 -29.24 -15.51 2.41
N ASP A 323 -30.40 -14.86 2.33
CA ASP A 323 -30.73 -13.95 1.22
C ASP A 323 -29.78 -12.74 1.18
N GLU A 324 -29.51 -12.12 2.34
CA GLU A 324 -28.54 -11.03 2.43
C GLU A 324 -27.10 -11.51 2.16
N ALA A 325 -26.77 -12.74 2.57
CA ALA A 325 -25.46 -13.30 2.27
C ALA A 325 -25.26 -13.52 0.76
N GLU A 326 -26.29 -13.98 0.05
CA GLU A 326 -26.28 -14.19 -1.40
C GLU A 326 -25.98 -12.88 -2.11
N GLU A 327 -26.69 -11.80 -1.74
CA GLU A 327 -26.48 -10.47 -2.33
C GLU A 327 -25.01 -10.00 -2.17
N GLN A 328 -24.45 -10.12 -0.96
CA GLN A 328 -23.08 -9.66 -0.71
C GLN A 328 -22.03 -10.52 -1.41
N LEU A 329 -22.22 -11.83 -1.48
CA LEU A 329 -21.30 -12.75 -2.14
C LEU A 329 -21.34 -12.59 -3.67
N ILE A 330 -22.53 -12.43 -4.27
CA ILE A 330 -22.66 -12.14 -5.71
C ILE A 330 -21.95 -10.83 -6.05
N GLN A 331 -22.14 -9.78 -5.26
CA GLN A 331 -21.44 -8.51 -5.49
C GLN A 331 -19.92 -8.66 -5.33
N ALA A 332 -19.44 -9.42 -4.33
CA ALA A 332 -18.01 -9.69 -4.18
C ALA A 332 -17.41 -10.40 -5.40
N VAL A 333 -18.09 -11.42 -5.93
CA VAL A 333 -17.68 -12.16 -7.13
C VAL A 333 -17.73 -11.29 -8.39
N THR A 334 -18.71 -10.39 -8.49
CA THR A 334 -18.85 -9.47 -9.62
C THR A 334 -17.72 -8.44 -9.65
N ILE A 335 -17.35 -7.90 -8.48
CA ILE A 335 -16.29 -6.90 -8.36
C ILE A 335 -14.91 -7.54 -8.59
N GLU A 336 -14.66 -8.71 -8.02
CA GLU A 336 -13.38 -9.42 -8.17
C GLU A 336 -13.60 -10.88 -8.61
N PRO A 337 -13.74 -11.13 -9.93
CA PRO A 337 -14.00 -12.46 -10.46
C PRO A 337 -12.86 -13.47 -10.23
N SER A 338 -11.64 -12.99 -9.94
CA SER A 338 -10.48 -13.84 -9.63
C SER A 338 -10.47 -14.35 -8.18
N TYR A 339 -11.30 -13.80 -7.29
CA TYR A 339 -11.35 -14.19 -5.88
C TYR A 339 -12.15 -15.49 -5.69
N ILE A 340 -11.48 -16.61 -5.95
CA ILE A 340 -12.05 -17.98 -5.91
C ILE A 340 -12.77 -18.27 -4.60
N GLN A 341 -12.25 -17.78 -3.47
CA GLN A 341 -12.85 -18.03 -2.15
C GLN A 341 -14.30 -17.53 -2.08
N ALA A 342 -14.62 -16.37 -2.66
CA ALA A 342 -16.00 -15.87 -2.68
C ALA A 342 -16.92 -16.75 -3.51
N LYS A 343 -16.43 -17.34 -4.62
CA LYS A 343 -17.20 -18.28 -5.45
C LYS A 343 -17.46 -19.59 -4.70
N LEU A 344 -16.46 -20.12 -4.01
CA LEU A 344 -16.62 -21.33 -3.19
C LEU A 344 -17.63 -21.11 -2.07
N THR A 345 -17.55 -19.98 -1.38
CA THR A 345 -18.51 -19.63 -0.32
C THR A 345 -19.92 -19.36 -0.86
N LEU A 346 -20.04 -18.86 -2.10
CA LEU A 346 -21.35 -18.74 -2.76
C LEU A 346 -21.93 -20.12 -3.10
N ALA A 347 -21.11 -21.07 -3.55
CA ALA A 347 -21.54 -22.46 -3.74
C ALA A 347 -21.95 -23.12 -2.40
N ASP A 348 -21.19 -22.91 -1.32
CA ASP A 348 -21.57 -23.32 0.04
C ASP A 348 -22.95 -22.80 0.45
N LEU A 349 -23.21 -21.52 0.17
CA LEU A 349 -24.48 -20.88 0.48
C LEU A 349 -25.62 -21.55 -0.26
N TYR A 350 -25.47 -21.79 -1.56
CA TYR A 350 -26.48 -22.47 -2.35
C TYR A 350 -26.72 -23.91 -1.89
N LEU A 351 -25.68 -24.64 -1.49
CA LEU A 351 -25.86 -25.96 -0.87
C LEU A 351 -26.66 -25.87 0.44
N LYS A 352 -26.42 -24.86 1.27
CA LYS A 352 -27.22 -24.62 2.50
C LYS A 352 -28.66 -24.21 2.22
N MET A 353 -28.90 -23.51 1.11
CA MET A 353 -30.24 -23.14 0.64
C MET A 353 -30.92 -24.28 -0.16
N VAL A 354 -30.27 -25.44 -0.30
CA VAL A 354 -30.75 -26.59 -1.09
C VAL A 354 -30.90 -26.25 -2.59
N ASN A 355 -30.26 -25.18 -3.06
CA ASN A 355 -30.20 -24.82 -4.47
C ASN A 355 -28.99 -25.50 -5.14
N VAL A 356 -29.08 -26.81 -5.28
CA VAL A 356 -27.97 -27.66 -5.74
C VAL A 356 -27.52 -27.32 -7.15
N ASP A 357 -28.46 -26.94 -8.03
CA ASP A 357 -28.18 -26.65 -9.44
C ASP A 357 -27.25 -25.42 -9.59
N LYS A 358 -27.55 -24.32 -8.88
CA LYS A 358 -26.69 -23.14 -8.88
C LYS A 358 -25.32 -23.42 -8.26
N ALA A 359 -25.26 -24.24 -7.21
CA ALA A 359 -24.00 -24.61 -6.57
C ALA A 359 -23.10 -25.39 -7.54
N GLU A 360 -23.67 -26.36 -8.26
CA GLU A 360 -22.96 -27.19 -9.23
C GLU A 360 -22.45 -26.36 -10.41
N GLU A 361 -23.26 -25.45 -10.96
CA GLU A 361 -22.87 -24.56 -12.06
C GLU A 361 -21.59 -23.78 -11.71
N ILE A 362 -21.53 -23.19 -10.51
CA ILE A 362 -20.36 -22.45 -10.04
C ILE A 362 -19.14 -23.36 -9.94
N LEU A 363 -19.29 -24.56 -9.37
CA LEU A 363 -18.19 -25.49 -9.14
C LEU A 363 -17.61 -26.05 -10.45
N LEU A 364 -18.46 -26.43 -11.40
CA LEU A 364 -18.04 -26.85 -12.74
C LEU A 364 -17.37 -25.70 -13.51
N GLY A 365 -17.88 -24.48 -13.36
CA GLY A 365 -17.25 -23.27 -13.91
C GLY A 365 -15.86 -22.98 -13.34
N LEU A 366 -15.61 -23.37 -12.08
CA LEU A 366 -14.27 -23.29 -11.48
C LEU A 366 -13.37 -24.43 -11.96
N GLU A 367 -13.87 -25.66 -12.00
CA GLU A 367 -13.09 -26.84 -12.42
C GLU A 367 -12.65 -26.76 -13.90
N SER A 368 -13.54 -26.32 -14.79
CA SER A 368 -13.24 -26.13 -16.22
C SER A 368 -12.10 -25.15 -16.49
N LYS A 369 -11.85 -24.22 -15.57
CA LYS A 369 -10.66 -23.32 -15.60
C LYS A 369 -9.39 -24.00 -15.10
N GLN A 370 -9.39 -25.33 -15.05
CA GLN A 370 -8.32 -26.21 -14.58
C GLN A 370 -7.83 -25.88 -13.17
N LEU A 371 -8.71 -25.32 -12.32
CA LEU A 371 -8.48 -25.21 -10.89
C LEU A 371 -8.67 -26.61 -10.28
N LYS A 372 -7.66 -27.47 -10.41
CA LYS A 372 -7.59 -28.81 -9.80
C LYS A 372 -7.41 -28.69 -8.28
N ARG A 373 -8.40 -28.11 -7.60
CA ARG A 373 -8.42 -27.95 -6.15
C ARG A 373 -9.28 -29.06 -5.52
N PRO A 374 -8.75 -29.80 -4.52
CA PRO A 374 -9.49 -30.84 -3.81
C PRO A 374 -10.83 -30.34 -3.23
N GLU A 375 -10.84 -29.09 -2.73
CA GLU A 375 -12.03 -28.38 -2.23
C GLU A 375 -13.21 -28.38 -3.21
N ILE A 376 -12.96 -28.14 -4.51
CA ILE A 376 -14.01 -28.06 -5.54
C ILE A 376 -14.57 -29.46 -5.80
N ARG A 377 -13.69 -30.44 -5.93
CA ARG A 377 -14.03 -31.82 -6.26
C ARG A 377 -14.79 -32.52 -5.14
N TYR A 378 -14.38 -32.29 -3.89
CA TYR A 378 -15.13 -32.77 -2.73
C TYR A 378 -16.59 -32.29 -2.74
N ARG A 379 -16.81 -31.01 -3.07
CA ARG A 379 -18.16 -30.42 -3.15
C ARG A 379 -18.96 -30.99 -4.32
N LEU A 380 -18.34 -31.17 -5.49
CA LEU A 380 -18.98 -31.83 -6.62
C LEU A 380 -19.34 -33.28 -6.27
N GLY A 381 -18.45 -34.03 -5.62
CA GLY A 381 -18.74 -35.37 -5.11
C GLY A 381 -19.89 -35.39 -4.11
N THR A 382 -19.98 -34.39 -3.24
CA THR A 382 -21.10 -34.22 -2.30
C THR A 382 -22.43 -33.97 -3.03
N ILE A 383 -22.43 -33.19 -4.10
CA ILE A 383 -23.60 -32.94 -4.97
C ILE A 383 -24.02 -34.21 -5.71
N ARG A 384 -23.06 -34.97 -6.26
CA ARG A 384 -23.35 -36.24 -6.95
C ARG A 384 -23.95 -37.25 -5.99
N PHE A 385 -23.38 -37.38 -4.80
CA PHE A 385 -23.89 -38.25 -3.75
C PHE A 385 -25.33 -37.89 -3.35
N SER A 386 -25.63 -36.60 -3.15
CA SER A 386 -26.98 -36.16 -2.76
C SER A 386 -28.04 -36.37 -3.86
N ARG A 387 -27.62 -36.47 -5.13
CA ARG A 387 -28.49 -36.82 -6.27
C ARG A 387 -28.58 -38.33 -6.53
N GLY A 388 -27.92 -39.16 -5.74
CA GLY A 388 -27.89 -40.62 -5.92
C GLY A 388 -26.95 -41.11 -7.01
N ASP A 389 -26.15 -40.23 -7.63
CA ASP A 389 -25.08 -40.62 -8.56
C ASP A 389 -23.84 -41.05 -7.77
N ILE A 390 -23.91 -42.26 -7.20
CA ILE A 390 -22.88 -42.77 -6.30
C ILE A 390 -21.55 -43.00 -7.04
N ASN A 391 -21.59 -43.48 -8.29
CA ASN A 391 -20.39 -43.70 -9.08
C ASN A 391 -19.70 -42.37 -9.45
N GLY A 392 -20.46 -41.36 -9.88
CA GLY A 392 -19.93 -40.02 -10.11
C GLY A 392 -19.38 -39.37 -8.84
N ALA A 393 -20.01 -39.62 -7.69
CA ALA A 393 -19.50 -39.16 -6.40
C ALA A 393 -18.13 -39.76 -6.08
N ILE A 394 -17.97 -41.08 -6.25
CA ILE A 394 -16.70 -41.79 -6.02
C ILE A 394 -15.60 -41.24 -6.93
N GLU A 395 -15.89 -41.02 -8.22
CA GLU A 395 -14.92 -40.46 -9.17
C GLU A 395 -14.37 -39.10 -8.69
N TYR A 396 -15.26 -38.17 -8.33
CA TYR A 396 -14.86 -36.86 -7.83
C TYR A 396 -14.13 -36.91 -6.48
N LEU A 397 -14.56 -37.78 -5.57
CA LEU A 397 -13.96 -37.89 -4.23
C LEU A 397 -12.59 -38.56 -4.25
N ASN A 398 -12.36 -39.55 -5.11
CA ASN A 398 -11.02 -40.11 -5.34
C ASN A 398 -10.03 -39.05 -5.84
N MET A 399 -10.52 -38.07 -6.60
CA MET A 399 -9.70 -36.93 -7.05
C MET A 399 -9.51 -35.83 -5.99
N ALA A 400 -10.09 -36.00 -4.79
CA ALA A 400 -10.01 -35.12 -3.64
C ALA A 400 -9.50 -35.85 -2.38
N ASP A 401 -8.69 -36.90 -2.57
CA ASP A 401 -8.17 -37.79 -1.50
C ASP A 401 -7.56 -37.04 -0.31
N ASP A 402 -6.90 -35.92 -0.55
CA ASP A 402 -6.23 -35.09 0.45
C ASP A 402 -7.14 -34.08 1.16
N TYR A 403 -8.43 -34.00 0.79
CA TYR A 403 -9.38 -33.09 1.40
C TYR A 403 -10.03 -33.69 2.66
N PRO A 404 -10.15 -32.92 3.77
CA PRO A 404 -10.85 -33.39 4.96
C PRO A 404 -12.27 -33.87 4.66
N ASP A 405 -12.73 -34.94 5.32
CA ASP A 405 -14.02 -35.59 5.11
C ASP A 405 -14.22 -36.31 3.75
N ALA A 406 -13.25 -36.28 2.83
CA ALA A 406 -13.39 -36.95 1.54
C ALA A 406 -13.49 -38.47 1.68
N HIS A 407 -12.64 -39.09 2.51
CA HIS A 407 -12.68 -40.53 2.76
C HIS A 407 -13.90 -40.94 3.56
N ARG A 408 -14.36 -40.08 4.48
CA ARG A 408 -15.64 -40.28 5.17
C ARG A 408 -16.80 -40.39 4.19
N LEU A 409 -16.86 -39.50 3.19
CA LEU A 409 -17.93 -39.52 2.19
C LEU A 409 -17.77 -40.68 1.20
N LEU A 410 -16.55 -41.04 0.81
CA LEU A 410 -16.26 -42.25 0.02
C LEU A 410 -16.75 -43.52 0.71
N SER A 411 -16.49 -43.64 2.02
CA SER A 411 -16.97 -44.78 2.82
C SER A 411 -18.49 -44.92 2.74
N ARG A 412 -19.23 -43.82 2.86
CA ARG A 412 -20.70 -43.81 2.70
C ARG A 412 -21.15 -44.14 1.28
N CYS A 413 -20.40 -43.72 0.25
CA CYS A 413 -20.67 -44.12 -1.14
C CYS A 413 -20.55 -45.65 -1.31
N TYR A 414 -19.49 -46.26 -0.76
CA TYR A 414 -19.30 -47.71 -0.82
C TYR A 414 -20.34 -48.49 -0.01
N LEU A 415 -20.77 -47.98 1.15
CA LEU A 415 -21.91 -48.56 1.89
C LEU A 415 -23.20 -48.54 1.05
N ALA A 416 -23.48 -47.44 0.36
CA ALA A 416 -24.65 -47.33 -0.53
C ALA A 416 -24.60 -48.32 -1.71
N LEU A 417 -23.41 -48.77 -2.12
CA LEU A 417 -23.22 -49.81 -3.14
C LEU A 417 -23.20 -51.24 -2.56
N GLY A 418 -23.25 -51.41 -1.24
CA GLY A 418 -23.10 -52.70 -0.56
C GLY A 418 -21.65 -53.21 -0.49
N GLU A 419 -20.67 -52.38 -0.84
CA GLU A 419 -19.24 -52.72 -0.81
C GLU A 419 -18.62 -52.46 0.57
N ILE A 420 -19.05 -53.23 1.57
CA ILE A 420 -18.69 -53.03 2.98
C ILE A 420 -17.17 -53.05 3.20
N LYS A 421 -16.43 -53.92 2.48
CA LYS A 421 -14.96 -53.99 2.58
C LYS A 421 -14.29 -52.70 2.13
N SER A 422 -14.72 -52.13 1.01
CA SER A 422 -14.22 -50.85 0.48
C SER A 422 -14.58 -49.71 1.45
N ALA A 423 -15.78 -49.73 2.02
CA ALA A 423 -16.22 -48.74 3.00
C ALA A 423 -15.34 -48.71 4.26
N ILE A 424 -14.96 -49.88 4.79
CA ILE A 424 -14.07 -49.99 5.96
C ILE A 424 -12.68 -49.42 5.64
N ILE A 425 -12.13 -49.71 4.46
CA ILE A 425 -10.82 -49.20 4.05
C ILE A 425 -10.81 -47.67 4.05
N GLU A 426 -11.82 -47.03 3.46
CA GLU A 426 -11.91 -45.58 3.42
C GLU A 426 -12.19 -44.97 4.81
N PHE A 427 -13.02 -45.62 5.62
CA PHE A 427 -13.23 -45.21 7.02
C PHE A 427 -11.92 -45.20 7.82
N GLU A 428 -11.10 -46.25 7.68
CA GLU A 428 -9.81 -46.35 8.37
C GLU A 428 -8.82 -45.27 7.91
N LYS A 429 -8.83 -44.93 6.61
CA LYS A 429 -8.03 -43.80 6.10
C LYS A 429 -8.45 -42.47 6.72
N GLU A 430 -9.75 -42.18 6.78
CA GLU A 430 -10.26 -40.97 7.44
C GLU A 430 -9.88 -40.95 8.92
N ARG A 431 -10.08 -42.06 9.64
CA ARG A 431 -9.76 -42.19 11.07
C ARG A 431 -8.28 -42.00 11.35
N SER A 432 -7.41 -42.52 10.49
CA SER A 432 -5.95 -42.33 10.62
C SER A 432 -5.52 -40.89 10.36
N ARG A 433 -6.18 -40.16 9.45
CA ARG A 433 -5.82 -38.78 9.11
C ARG A 433 -6.45 -37.76 10.05
N TYR A 434 -7.68 -38.01 10.49
CA TYR A 434 -8.50 -37.10 11.30
C TYR A 434 -9.16 -37.84 12.47
N PRO A 435 -8.37 -38.31 13.46
CA PRO A 435 -8.89 -39.13 14.56
C PRO A 435 -9.93 -38.40 15.44
N ASP A 436 -9.87 -37.07 15.49
CA ASP A 436 -10.80 -36.23 16.27
C ASP A 436 -12.07 -35.84 15.50
N ASN A 437 -12.30 -36.36 14.29
CA ASN A 437 -13.49 -36.03 13.51
C ASN A 437 -14.75 -36.60 14.22
N PRO A 438 -15.66 -35.74 14.73
CA PRO A 438 -16.80 -36.19 15.53
C PRO A 438 -17.81 -37.03 14.74
N LEU A 439 -17.77 -36.96 13.40
CA LEU A 439 -18.66 -37.69 12.51
C LEU A 439 -18.25 -39.15 12.28
N LEU A 440 -17.06 -39.56 12.75
CA LEU A 440 -16.59 -40.95 12.61
C LEU A 440 -17.41 -41.94 13.46
N GLY A 441 -17.93 -41.50 14.61
CA GLY A 441 -18.72 -42.36 15.49
C GLY A 441 -20.05 -42.80 14.87
N GLU A 442 -20.72 -41.92 14.13
CA GLU A 442 -21.95 -42.25 13.40
C GLU A 442 -21.66 -43.21 12.25
N LEU A 443 -20.61 -42.93 11.47
CA LEU A 443 -20.22 -43.79 10.36
C LEU A 443 -19.78 -45.19 10.80
N ALA A 444 -19.11 -45.31 11.96
CA ALA A 444 -18.75 -46.62 12.51
C ALA A 444 -19.98 -47.49 12.79
N LYS A 445 -21.06 -46.89 13.33
CA LYS A 445 -22.33 -47.59 13.55
C LYS A 445 -23.00 -47.98 12.23
N GLU A 446 -23.02 -47.08 11.24
CA GLU A 446 -23.55 -47.39 9.89
C GLU A 446 -22.81 -48.60 9.26
N ILE A 447 -21.49 -48.71 9.47
CA ILE A 447 -20.69 -49.83 8.98
C ILE A 447 -21.00 -51.12 9.75
N GLU A 448 -21.11 -51.06 11.08
CA GLU A 448 -21.44 -52.23 11.92
C GLU A 448 -22.84 -52.79 11.61
N GLU A 449 -23.83 -51.92 11.35
CA GLU A 449 -25.19 -52.34 10.99
C GLU A 449 -25.27 -52.97 9.59
N ALA A 450 -24.34 -52.63 8.70
CA ALA A 450 -24.27 -53.17 7.35
C ALA A 450 -23.55 -54.53 7.27
N GLN A 451 -22.81 -54.92 8.32
CA GLN A 451 -22.11 -56.21 8.44
C GLN A 451 -23.04 -57.34 8.88
#